data_AF-V7D924-F1
#
_entry.id   AF-V7D924-F1
#
_cell.length_a   1.000
_cell.length_b   1.000
_cell.length_c   1.000
_cell.angle_alpha   90.00
_cell.angle_beta   90.00
_cell.angle_gamma   90.00
#
_symmetry.space_group_name_H-M   'P 1'
#
loop_
_entity.id
_entity.type
_entity.pdbx_description
1 polymer ?
#
loop_
_entity_poly.entity_id
_entity_poly.type
_entity_poly.pdbx_seq_one_letter_code
_entity_poly.pdbx_strand_id
1 'polypeptide(L)'
;FFRSPLGRKVVAAELKATRKDELARNAKGLPKIQASDDRLLIIGHLAQALPAREAGAEVSLAIAGVAADSLSSMIPGLFGGGQAQNLLDGQRQRLMGQIGEDLNNTLLYVYRDLSDAELEEFATFAESPDGKAYYQAALAAVRAGLAVGQSSSDLK
;
A
#
# COMPACT_ATOMS: atom_id res chain seq x y z
N PHE A 1 2.13 20.08 7.31
CA PHE A 1 0.84 19.56 6.83
C PHE A 1 0.00 18.89 7.93
N PHE A 2 0.38 17.74 8.49
CA PHE A 2 -0.49 16.94 9.39
C PHE A 2 -1.02 17.61 10.69
N ARG A 3 -0.47 18.77 11.08
CA ARG A 3 -1.00 19.60 12.19
C ARG A 3 -2.15 20.53 11.76
N SER A 4 -2.40 20.68 10.46
CA SER A 4 -3.46 21.54 9.91
C SER A 4 -4.85 20.92 10.09
N PRO A 5 -5.94 21.68 9.89
CA PRO A 5 -7.29 21.12 9.83
C PRO A 5 -7.43 20.01 8.78
N LEU A 6 -6.90 20.20 7.57
CA LEU A 6 -6.92 19.19 6.51
C LEU A 6 -6.10 17.95 6.90
N GLY A 7 -4.89 18.14 7.40
CA GLY A 7 -4.03 17.03 7.85
C GLY A 7 -4.70 16.15 8.91
N ARG A 8 -5.46 16.75 9.82
CA ARG A 8 -6.26 16.01 10.81
C ARG A 8 -7.42 15.24 10.18
N LYS A 9 -8.07 15.77 9.13
CA LYS A 9 -9.11 15.05 8.38
C LYS A 9 -8.54 13.84 7.65
N VAL A 10 -7.37 13.99 7.00
CA VAL A 10 -6.65 12.89 6.34
C VAL A 10 -6.39 11.76 7.34
N VAL A 11 -5.78 12.07 8.49
CA VAL A 11 -5.50 11.08 9.53
C VAL A 11 -6.79 10.44 10.08
N ALA A 12 -7.84 11.22 10.29
CA ALA A 12 -9.11 10.67 10.75
C ALA A 12 -9.74 9.71 9.73
N ALA A 13 -9.61 10.00 8.43
CA ALA A 13 -10.08 9.15 7.35
C ALA A 13 -9.30 7.83 7.28
N GLU A 14 -7.97 7.88 7.39
CA GLU A 14 -7.10 6.70 7.46
C GLU A 14 -7.39 5.82 8.69
N LEU A 15 -7.51 6.44 9.87
CA LEU A 15 -7.84 5.75 11.11
C LEU A 15 -9.21 5.09 11.00
N LYS A 16 -10.21 5.79 10.44
CA LYS A 16 -11.56 5.24 10.19
C LYS A 16 -11.48 4.00 9.30
N ALA A 17 -10.79 4.10 8.17
CA ALA A 17 -10.68 2.99 7.22
C ALA A 17 -9.96 1.75 7.78
N THR A 18 -9.08 1.94 8.77
CA THR A 18 -8.32 0.85 9.42
C THR A 18 -8.94 0.34 10.72
N ARG A 19 -10.11 0.85 11.14
CA ARG A 19 -10.80 0.32 12.33
C ARG A 19 -11.30 -1.10 12.10
N LYS A 20 -11.32 -1.91 13.17
CA LYS A 20 -11.72 -3.33 13.14
C LYS A 20 -13.12 -3.54 12.55
N ASP A 21 -14.08 -2.67 12.84
CA ASP A 21 -15.44 -2.72 12.32
C ASP A 21 -15.50 -2.46 10.81
N GLU A 22 -14.76 -1.46 10.33
CA GLU A 22 -14.66 -1.14 8.90
C GLU A 22 -13.92 -2.25 8.13
N LEU A 23 -12.86 -2.82 8.69
CA LEU A 23 -12.16 -3.96 8.11
C LEU A 23 -13.06 -5.20 8.04
N ALA A 24 -13.80 -5.50 9.11
CA ALA A 24 -14.73 -6.63 9.13
C ALA A 24 -15.87 -6.43 8.12
N ARG A 25 -16.39 -5.21 8.00
CA ARG A 25 -17.44 -4.86 7.03
C ARG A 25 -16.97 -5.07 5.59
N ASN A 26 -15.72 -4.75 5.30
CA ASN A 26 -15.13 -4.85 3.96
C ASN A 26 -14.25 -6.10 3.78
N ALA A 27 -14.43 -7.14 4.58
CA ALA A 27 -13.61 -8.36 4.52
C ALA A 27 -13.69 -9.09 3.17
N LYS A 28 -14.75 -8.84 2.39
CA LYS A 28 -14.95 -9.39 1.03
C LYS A 28 -14.43 -8.46 -0.09
N GLY A 29 -13.74 -7.39 0.28
CA GLY A 29 -13.31 -6.34 -0.63
C GLY A 29 -14.05 -5.02 -0.38
N LEU A 30 -13.45 -3.94 -0.89
CA LEU A 30 -14.03 -2.60 -0.81
C LEU A 30 -15.13 -2.43 -1.86
N PRO A 31 -16.21 -1.69 -1.55
CA PRO A 31 -17.18 -1.30 -2.56
C PRO A 31 -16.49 -0.49 -3.66
N LYS A 32 -16.92 -0.67 -4.92
CA LYS A 32 -16.42 0.13 -6.04
C LYS A 32 -17.04 1.52 -5.97
N ILE A 33 -16.21 2.55 -5.88
CA ILE A 33 -16.67 3.93 -5.80
C ILE A 33 -16.67 4.54 -7.21
N GLN A 34 -17.82 5.08 -7.61
CA GLN A 34 -17.92 5.91 -8.80
C GLN A 34 -17.55 7.34 -8.41
N ALA A 35 -16.64 7.94 -9.18
CA ALA A 35 -16.11 9.28 -8.95
C ALA A 35 -16.07 10.05 -10.27
N SER A 36 -16.04 11.39 -10.19
CA SER A 36 -15.79 12.25 -11.35
C SER A 36 -14.39 12.03 -11.91
N ASP A 37 -14.20 12.36 -13.19
CA ASP A 37 -12.89 12.27 -13.85
C ASP A 37 -11.82 13.09 -13.11
N ASP A 38 -12.18 14.27 -12.61
CA ASP A 38 -11.27 15.13 -11.83
C ASP A 38 -10.83 14.44 -10.53
N ARG A 39 -11.76 13.83 -9.78
CA ARG A 39 -11.42 13.09 -8.56
C ARG A 39 -10.56 11.87 -8.87
N LEU A 40 -10.80 11.17 -9.99
CA LEU A 40 -9.96 10.06 -10.43
C LEU A 40 -8.53 10.53 -10.77
N LEU A 41 -8.38 11.69 -11.39
CA LEU A 41 -7.08 12.29 -11.66
C LEU A 41 -6.32 12.56 -10.35
N ILE A 42 -6.95 13.24 -9.38
CA ILE A 42 -6.35 13.55 -8.07
C ILE A 42 -5.95 12.27 -7.32
N ILE A 43 -6.79 11.24 -7.36
CA ILE A 43 -6.46 9.94 -6.76
C ILE A 43 -5.27 9.29 -7.47
N GLY A 44 -5.15 9.41 -8.79
CA GLY A 44 -4.00 8.95 -9.55
C GLY A 44 -2.70 9.61 -9.09
N HIS A 45 -2.72 10.93 -8.86
CA HIS A 45 -1.61 11.69 -8.28
C HIS A 45 -1.22 11.17 -6.89
N LEU A 46 -2.21 11.00 -6.00
CA LEU A 46 -1.99 10.43 -4.67
C LEU A 46 -1.42 9.00 -4.72
N ALA A 47 -1.91 8.16 -5.62
CA ALA A 47 -1.42 6.79 -5.79
C ALA A 47 0.05 6.73 -6.23
N GLN A 48 0.53 7.75 -6.94
CA GLN A 48 1.94 7.88 -7.33
C GLN A 48 2.80 8.48 -6.22
N ALA A 49 2.24 9.40 -5.42
CA ALA A 49 2.97 10.11 -4.37
C ALA A 49 3.09 9.31 -3.07
N LEU A 50 2.08 8.50 -2.74
CA LEU A 50 2.04 7.72 -1.51
C LEU A 50 2.74 6.36 -1.71
N PRO A 51 3.64 5.93 -0.80
CA PRO A 51 4.34 4.66 -0.91
C PRO A 51 3.46 3.45 -0.53
N ALA A 52 2.16 3.51 -0.82
CA ALA A 52 1.21 2.47 -0.45
C ALA A 52 1.50 1.16 -1.21
N ARG A 53 2.00 1.27 -2.45
CA ARG A 53 2.39 0.12 -3.27
C ARG A 53 3.64 -0.55 -2.71
N GLU A 54 4.63 0.25 -2.32
CA GLU A 54 5.90 -0.18 -1.74
C GLU A 54 5.68 -0.82 -0.37
N ALA A 55 4.90 -0.19 0.51
CA ALA A 55 4.53 -0.74 1.80
C ALA A 55 3.77 -2.08 1.67
N GLY A 56 2.79 -2.16 0.76
CA GLY A 56 2.05 -3.40 0.50
C GLY A 56 2.91 -4.51 -0.11
N ALA A 57 3.83 -4.14 -1.01
CA ALA A 57 4.80 -5.07 -1.60
C ALA A 57 5.77 -5.60 -0.55
N GLU A 58 6.26 -4.78 0.38
CA GLU A 58 7.16 -5.21 1.45
C GLU A 58 6.51 -6.17 2.42
N VAL A 59 5.27 -5.90 2.84
CA VAL A 59 4.51 -6.83 3.68
C VAL A 59 4.28 -8.15 2.94
N SER A 60 3.94 -8.09 1.65
CA SER A 60 3.76 -9.29 0.82
C SER A 60 5.06 -10.06 0.63
N LEU A 61 6.20 -9.37 0.47
CA LEU A 61 7.54 -9.97 0.38
C LEU A 61 7.98 -10.58 1.71
N ALA A 62 7.65 -9.97 2.84
CA ALA A 62 7.92 -10.53 4.16
C ALA A 62 7.14 -11.84 4.38
N ILE A 63 5.87 -11.91 3.96
CA ILE A 63 5.06 -13.14 4.01
C ILE A 63 5.60 -14.17 3.02
N ALA A 64 5.91 -13.76 1.79
CA ALA A 64 6.47 -14.65 0.77
C ALA A 64 7.84 -15.20 1.18
N GLY A 65 8.67 -14.44 1.88
CA GLY A 65 9.93 -14.90 2.46
C GLY A 65 9.72 -16.05 3.43
N VAL A 66 8.76 -15.92 4.36
CA VAL A 66 8.39 -17.00 5.30
C VAL A 66 7.85 -18.24 4.57
N ALA A 67 7.00 -18.03 3.56
CA ALA A 67 6.45 -19.12 2.76
C ALA A 67 7.51 -19.81 1.88
N ALA A 68 8.44 -19.06 1.31
CA ALA A 68 9.53 -19.57 0.48
C ALA A 68 10.56 -20.34 1.32
N ASP A 69 10.87 -19.89 2.53
CA ASP A 69 11.75 -20.61 3.45
C ASP A 69 11.11 -21.95 3.89
N SER A 70 9.80 -21.94 4.10
CA SER A 70 9.00 -23.15 4.35
C SER A 70 8.91 -24.09 3.15
N LEU A 71 8.87 -23.57 1.91
CA LEU A 71 8.79 -24.38 0.69
C LEU A 71 10.17 -24.93 0.28
N SER A 72 11.23 -24.15 0.44
CA SER A 72 12.63 -24.51 0.16
C SER A 72 13.10 -25.66 1.05
N SER A 73 12.68 -25.65 2.32
CA SER A 73 12.90 -26.76 3.26
C SER A 73 12.10 -28.03 2.91
N MET A 74 11.09 -27.94 2.04
CA MET A 74 10.25 -29.08 1.64
C MET A 74 10.60 -29.69 0.28
N ILE A 75 11.20 -28.96 -0.68
CA ILE A 75 11.46 -29.49 -2.04
C ILE A 75 12.79 -28.96 -2.62
N PRO A 76 13.90 -29.71 -2.48
CA PRO A 76 15.14 -29.40 -3.19
C PRO A 76 15.03 -29.74 -4.69
N GLY A 77 15.27 -28.77 -5.58
CA GLY A 77 15.72 -29.05 -6.96
C GLY A 77 14.76 -28.83 -8.13
N LEU A 78 13.63 -28.13 -7.99
CA LEU A 78 12.60 -28.13 -9.06
C LEU A 78 12.66 -27.01 -10.14
N PHE A 79 13.56 -26.02 -10.09
CA PHE A 79 13.48 -24.90 -11.04
C PHE A 79 14.82 -24.50 -11.70
N GLY A 80 14.93 -24.82 -12.99
CA GLY A 80 15.99 -24.34 -13.90
C GLY A 80 15.79 -22.88 -14.30
N GLY A 81 16.78 -22.04 -13.99
CA GLY A 81 16.66 -20.59 -13.79
C GLY A 81 16.51 -19.66 -15.01
N GLY A 82 16.01 -20.11 -16.17
CA GLY A 82 15.88 -19.26 -17.37
C GLY A 82 14.45 -18.96 -17.83
N GLN A 83 13.62 -19.99 -17.98
CA GLN A 83 12.24 -19.85 -18.49
C GLN A 83 11.22 -19.50 -17.40
N ALA A 84 11.50 -19.85 -16.14
CA ALA A 84 10.67 -19.46 -15.01
C ALA A 84 10.67 -17.93 -14.79
N GLN A 85 11.81 -17.27 -15.02
CA GLN A 85 11.97 -15.83 -14.75
C GLN A 85 11.04 -14.95 -15.60
N ASN A 86 10.97 -15.21 -16.92
CA ASN A 86 10.11 -14.45 -17.84
C ASN A 86 8.61 -14.65 -17.56
N LEU A 87 8.22 -15.86 -17.11
CA LEU A 87 6.84 -16.15 -16.72
C LEU A 87 6.47 -15.44 -15.40
N LEU A 88 7.41 -15.40 -14.45
CA LEU A 88 7.29 -14.70 -13.17
C LEU A 88 7.18 -13.18 -13.36
N ASP A 89 7.95 -12.59 -14.26
CA ASP A 89 7.91 -11.13 -14.52
C ASP A 89 6.57 -10.69 -15.13
N GLY A 90 6.00 -11.47 -16.06
CA GLY A 90 4.67 -11.21 -16.61
C GLY A 90 3.53 -11.42 -15.61
N GLN A 91 3.70 -12.31 -14.64
CA GLN A 91 2.76 -12.42 -13.50
C GLN A 91 2.90 -11.24 -12.55
N ARG A 92 4.14 -10.81 -12.24
CA ARG A 92 4.43 -9.64 -11.40
C ARG A 92 3.81 -8.37 -12.00
N GLN A 93 3.96 -8.12 -13.29
CA GLN A 93 3.37 -6.94 -13.94
C GLN A 93 1.84 -6.94 -13.89
N ARG A 94 1.18 -8.09 -14.12
CA ARG A 94 -0.28 -8.20 -13.98
C ARG A 94 -0.75 -7.97 -12.55
N LEU A 95 -0.06 -8.57 -11.58
CA LEU A 95 -0.33 -8.36 -10.17
C LEU A 95 -0.16 -6.88 -9.78
N MET A 96 0.89 -6.22 -10.29
CA MET A 96 1.10 -4.78 -10.09
C MET A 96 0.00 -3.93 -10.72
N GLY A 97 -0.53 -4.32 -11.88
CA GLY A 97 -1.69 -3.65 -12.49
C GLY A 97 -2.94 -3.74 -11.62
N GLN A 98 -3.28 -4.96 -11.17
CA GLN A 98 -4.42 -5.22 -10.28
C GLN A 98 -4.30 -4.48 -8.94
N ILE A 99 -3.11 -4.52 -8.32
CA ILE A 99 -2.83 -3.76 -7.10
C ILE A 99 -2.98 -2.25 -7.35
N GLY A 100 -2.65 -1.76 -8.54
CA GLY A 100 -2.83 -0.35 -8.89
C GLY A 100 -4.29 0.07 -8.99
N GLU A 101 -5.13 -0.70 -9.67
CA GLU A 101 -6.56 -0.44 -9.76
C GLU A 101 -7.25 -0.57 -8.40
N ASP A 102 -6.88 -1.59 -7.62
CA ASP A 102 -7.39 -1.78 -6.27
C ASP A 102 -6.88 -0.68 -5.32
N LEU A 103 -5.67 -0.15 -5.54
CA LEU A 103 -5.16 1.00 -4.79
C LEU A 103 -5.99 2.25 -5.06
N ASN A 104 -6.30 2.56 -6.33
CA ASN A 104 -7.14 3.73 -6.64
C ASN A 104 -8.51 3.63 -5.96
N ASN A 105 -9.16 2.46 -6.05
CA ASN A 105 -10.42 2.24 -5.35
C ASN A 105 -10.27 2.31 -3.82
N THR A 106 -9.14 1.87 -3.28
CA THR A 106 -8.82 1.98 -1.86
C THR A 106 -8.68 3.43 -1.43
N LEU A 107 -7.92 4.25 -2.16
CA LEU A 107 -7.74 5.67 -1.85
C LEU A 107 -9.07 6.43 -1.98
N LEU A 108 -9.87 6.13 -3.01
CA LEU A 108 -11.24 6.64 -3.13
C LEU A 108 -12.08 6.28 -1.90
N TYR A 109 -11.97 5.05 -1.41
CA TYR A 109 -12.69 4.61 -0.23
C TYR A 109 -12.21 5.37 1.00
N VAL A 110 -10.90 5.33 1.29
CA VAL A 110 -10.31 5.94 2.48
C VAL A 110 -10.67 7.42 2.56
N TYR A 111 -10.49 8.18 1.47
CA TYR A 111 -10.68 9.63 1.47
C TYR A 111 -12.04 10.10 0.96
N ARG A 112 -13.05 9.22 0.93
CA ARG A 112 -14.40 9.53 0.41
C ARG A 112 -15.06 10.76 1.04
N ASP A 113 -14.74 11.05 2.30
CA ASP A 113 -15.33 12.15 3.07
C ASP A 113 -14.59 13.49 2.88
N LEU A 114 -13.47 13.51 2.12
CA LEU A 114 -12.78 14.75 1.75
C LEU A 114 -13.41 15.35 0.49
N SER A 115 -13.49 16.67 0.43
CA SER A 115 -13.84 17.40 -0.79
C SER A 115 -12.72 17.32 -1.84
N ASP A 116 -13.02 17.61 -3.11
CA ASP A 116 -12.04 17.57 -4.19
C ASP A 116 -10.89 18.56 -3.95
N ALA A 117 -11.20 19.77 -3.46
CA ALA A 117 -10.18 20.77 -3.13
C ALA A 117 -9.25 20.31 -1.99
N GLU A 118 -9.80 19.62 -0.98
CA GLU A 118 -9.01 19.05 0.12
C GLU A 118 -8.13 17.88 -0.33
N LEU A 119 -8.66 17.05 -1.24
CA LEU A 119 -7.90 15.96 -1.87
C LEU A 119 -6.74 16.52 -2.70
N GLU A 120 -6.98 17.59 -3.45
CA GLU A 120 -5.95 18.22 -4.29
C GLU A 120 -4.87 18.92 -3.47
N GLU A 121 -5.23 19.61 -2.38
CA GLU A 121 -4.26 20.16 -1.43
C GLU A 121 -3.43 19.05 -0.79
N PHE A 122 -4.04 17.91 -0.48
CA PHE A 122 -3.33 16.75 0.05
C PHE A 122 -2.38 16.13 -0.99
N ALA A 123 -2.83 15.97 -2.24
CA ALA A 123 -1.99 15.49 -3.34
C ALA A 123 -0.78 16.40 -3.54
N THR A 124 -1.01 17.72 -3.57
CA THR A 124 0.04 18.73 -3.67
C THR A 124 1.07 18.60 -2.55
N PHE A 125 0.62 18.42 -1.30
CA PHE A 125 1.55 18.15 -0.20
C PHE A 125 2.31 16.84 -0.41
N ALA A 126 1.64 15.74 -0.76
CA ALA A 126 2.27 14.44 -0.92
C ALA A 126 3.34 14.45 -2.03
N GLU A 127 3.12 15.20 -3.11
CA GLU A 127 4.06 15.35 -4.22
C GLU A 127 5.23 16.32 -3.92
N SER A 128 5.07 17.19 -2.92
CA SER A 128 6.08 18.16 -2.51
C SER A 128 7.35 17.49 -1.96
N PRO A 129 8.51 18.19 -1.94
CA PRO A 129 9.74 17.68 -1.34
C PRO A 129 9.55 17.25 0.13
N ASP A 130 8.84 18.07 0.92
CA ASP A 130 8.58 17.78 2.33
C ASP A 130 7.67 16.57 2.52
N GLY A 131 6.64 16.42 1.68
CA GLY A 131 5.74 15.27 1.70
C GLY A 131 6.46 13.97 1.32
N LYS A 132 7.26 14.00 0.25
CA LYS A 132 8.09 12.86 -0.16
C LYS A 132 9.06 12.45 0.95
N ALA A 133 9.77 13.41 1.55
CA ALA A 133 10.67 13.15 2.66
C ALA A 133 9.94 12.54 3.87
N TYR A 134 8.75 13.06 4.19
CA TYR A 134 7.91 12.52 5.27
C TYR A 134 7.53 11.06 5.01
N TYR A 135 7.01 10.74 3.84
CA TYR A 135 6.57 9.38 3.53
C TYR A 135 7.72 8.39 3.38
N GLN A 136 8.88 8.83 2.87
CA GLN A 136 10.09 8.01 2.87
C GLN A 136 10.55 7.66 4.29
N ALA A 137 10.54 8.63 5.21
CA ALA A 137 10.87 8.40 6.61
C ALA A 137 9.85 7.49 7.30
N ALA A 138 8.56 7.67 7.02
CA ALA A 138 7.49 6.81 7.55
C ALA A 138 7.66 5.35 7.07
N LEU A 139 7.92 5.15 5.77
CA LEU A 139 8.17 3.82 5.23
C LEU A 139 9.42 3.17 5.85
N ALA A 140 10.51 3.93 5.99
CA ALA A 140 11.72 3.44 6.63
C ALA A 140 11.47 3.02 8.10
N ALA A 141 10.64 3.75 8.83
CA ALA A 141 10.26 3.39 10.20
C ALA A 141 9.42 2.10 10.25
N VAL A 142 8.49 1.92 9.31
CA VAL A 142 7.70 0.68 9.20
C VAL A 142 8.61 -0.51 8.90
N ARG A 143 9.52 -0.39 7.92
CA ARG A 143 10.52 -1.42 7.60
C ARG A 143 11.35 -1.82 8.80
N ALA A 144 11.87 -0.83 9.53
CA ALA A 144 12.67 -1.06 10.73
C ALA A 144 11.86 -1.80 11.81
N GLY A 145 10.59 -1.41 12.02
CA GLY A 145 9.70 -2.09 12.96
C GLY A 145 9.41 -3.55 12.59
N LEU A 146 9.18 -3.83 11.31
CA LEU A 146 8.95 -5.20 10.82
C LEU A 146 10.20 -6.08 10.94
N ALA A 147 11.38 -5.56 10.63
CA ALA A 147 12.65 -6.29 10.76
C ALA A 147 12.93 -6.69 12.22
N VAL A 148 12.65 -5.80 13.19
CA VAL A 148 12.77 -6.12 14.63
C VAL A 148 11.78 -7.23 15.06
N GLY A 149 10.57 -7.24 14.48
CA GLY A 149 9.59 -8.30 14.71
C GLY A 149 10.03 -9.67 14.15
N GLN A 150 10.75 -9.68 13.03
CA GLN A 150 11.33 -10.90 12.46
C GLN A 150 12.48 -11.44 13.34
N SER A 151 13.46 -10.61 13.72
CA SER A 151 14.59 -11.05 14.56
C SER A 151 14.18 -11.58 15.93
N SER A 152 13.05 -11.14 16.47
CA SER A 152 12.50 -11.65 17.74
C SER A 152 11.71 -12.95 17.60
N SER A 153 11.24 -13.27 16.39
CA SER A 153 10.55 -14.52 16.08
C SER A 153 11.53 -15.67 15.85
N ASP A 154 12.76 -15.38 15.37
CA ASP A 154 13.85 -16.33 15.17
C ASP A 154 14.54 -16.78 16.47
N LEU A 155 14.19 -16.18 17.61
CA LEU A 155 14.77 -16.47 18.94
C LEU A 155 13.90 -17.42 19.79
N LYS A 156 12.92 -18.11 19.20
CA LYS A 156 12.09 -19.12 19.86
C LYS A 156 12.32 -20.51 19.28
#